data_AF-A0A1G9L6Y0-F1
#
_entry.id   AF-A0A1G9L6Y0-F1
#
_cell.length_a   1.000
_cell.length_b   1.000
_cell.length_c   1.000
_cell.angle_alpha   90.00
_cell.angle_beta   90.00
_cell.angle_gamma   90.00
#
_symmetry.space_group_name_H-M   'P 1'
#
loop_
_entity.id
_entity.type
_entity.pdbx_description
1 polymer ?
#
loop_
_entity_poly.entity_id
_entity_poly.type
_entity_poly.pdbx_seq_one_letter_code
_entity_poly.pdbx_strand_id
1 'polypeptide(L)'
;MDTIAKRPNPSKKREAYLMILYTVFILFWLYSAGSKLYDFDTFKQEMHSQVFPNGISNLLSYAIPAFEIMIAGLLVYSTTRLLGMTLSFLLMLMFTAYVGLALLDAYRFMPCNCIGLLGQHASWGANFILNLFIVIVAAIGLILTFKHRERRKEKDMNV
;
A
#
# COMPACT_ATOMS: atom_id res chain seq x y z
N MET A 1 -15.72 -37.55 -27.62
CA MET A 1 -14.47 -36.84 -27.27
C MET A 1 -14.86 -35.69 -26.37
N ASP A 2 -15.16 -35.99 -25.11
CA ASP A 2 -15.52 -34.96 -24.13
C ASP A 2 -14.23 -34.47 -23.48
N THR A 3 -13.88 -33.23 -23.78
CA THR A 3 -12.80 -32.49 -23.14
C THR A 3 -13.20 -32.23 -21.68
N ILE A 4 -12.78 -33.13 -20.78
CA ILE A 4 -12.86 -32.90 -19.34
C ILE A 4 -12.00 -31.67 -19.02
N ALA A 5 -12.65 -30.50 -18.93
CA ALA A 5 -12.05 -29.29 -18.43
C ALA A 5 -11.59 -29.52 -16.99
N LYS A 6 -10.29 -29.79 -16.81
CA LYS A 6 -9.66 -30.05 -15.51
C LYS A 6 -9.80 -28.81 -14.64
N ARG A 7 -10.83 -28.79 -13.77
CA ARG A 7 -11.07 -27.67 -12.84
C ARG A 7 -9.80 -27.43 -12.01
N PRO A 8 -9.27 -26.20 -11.94
CA PRO A 8 -8.02 -25.97 -11.22
C PRO A 8 -8.19 -26.26 -9.72
N ASN A 9 -7.22 -26.97 -9.13
CA ASN A 9 -7.17 -27.29 -7.70
C ASN A 9 -7.28 -25.97 -6.87
N PRO A 10 -8.14 -25.91 -5.83
CA PRO A 10 -8.35 -24.72 -5.02
C PRO A 10 -7.07 -24.15 -4.39
N SER A 11 -6.04 -24.98 -4.15
CA SER A 11 -4.72 -24.52 -3.70
C SER A 11 -3.98 -23.68 -4.75
N LYS A 12 -3.97 -24.12 -6.02
CA LYS A 12 -3.32 -23.41 -7.13
C LYS A 12 -4.03 -22.10 -7.48
N LYS A 13 -5.37 -22.08 -7.45
CA LYS A 13 -6.15 -20.85 -7.67
C LYS A 13 -5.77 -19.77 -6.66
N ARG A 14 -5.67 -20.14 -5.38
CA ARG A 14 -5.32 -19.21 -4.30
C ARG A 14 -3.92 -18.63 -4.45
N GLU A 15 -2.95 -19.43 -4.88
CA GLU A 15 -1.60 -18.93 -5.15
C GLU A 15 -1.59 -17.90 -6.28
N ALA A 16 -2.33 -18.14 -7.36
CA ALA A 16 -2.49 -17.17 -8.44
C ALA A 16 -3.11 -15.85 -7.96
N TYR A 17 -4.17 -15.91 -7.15
CA TYR A 17 -4.78 -14.71 -6.55
C TYR A 17 -3.80 -13.92 -5.68
N LEU A 18 -3.02 -14.61 -4.84
CA LEU A 18 -2.00 -13.98 -4.01
C LEU A 18 -0.90 -13.33 -4.86
N MET A 19 -0.44 -14.00 -5.91
CA MET A 19 0.55 -13.43 -6.84
C MET A 19 0.03 -12.15 -7.50
N ILE A 20 -1.20 -12.16 -8.00
CA ILE A 20 -1.84 -10.96 -8.58
C ILE A 20 -1.87 -9.83 -7.54
N LEU A 21 -2.27 -10.13 -6.31
CA LEU A 21 -2.33 -9.15 -5.24
C LEU A 21 -0.96 -8.55 -4.94
N TYR A 22 0.08 -9.37 -4.77
CA TYR A 22 1.43 -8.86 -4.54
C TYR A 22 1.93 -8.00 -5.69
N THR A 23 1.70 -8.42 -6.94
CA THR A 23 2.10 -7.65 -8.13
C THR A 23 1.40 -6.29 -8.16
N VAL A 24 0.09 -6.24 -7.88
CA VAL A 24 -0.66 -4.99 -7.81
C VAL A 24 -0.08 -4.06 -6.74
N PHE A 25 0.21 -4.55 -5.53
CA PHE A 25 0.81 -3.73 -4.48
C PHE A 25 2.25 -3.30 -4.80
N ILE A 26 3.05 -4.15 -5.45
CA ILE A 26 4.39 -3.77 -5.91
C ILE A 26 4.29 -2.60 -6.90
N LEU A 27 3.44 -2.72 -7.92
CA LEU A 27 3.25 -1.66 -8.91
C LEU A 27 2.71 -0.39 -8.28
N PHE A 28 1.76 -0.52 -7.34
CA PHE A 28 1.21 0.60 -6.58
C PHE A 28 2.30 1.37 -5.81
N TRP A 29 3.14 0.67 -5.03
CA TRP A 29 4.20 1.31 -4.26
C TRP A 29 5.30 1.90 -5.13
N LEU A 30 5.69 1.21 -6.21
CA LEU A 30 6.68 1.73 -7.17
C LEU A 30 6.16 2.95 -7.93
N TYR A 31 4.89 2.96 -8.33
CA TYR A 31 4.26 4.12 -8.93
C TYR A 31 4.21 5.29 -7.96
N SER A 32 3.76 5.05 -6.72
CA SER A 32 3.67 6.06 -5.67
C SER A 32 5.03 6.67 -5.31
N ALA A 33 6.08 5.85 -5.19
CA ALA A 33 7.43 6.34 -4.94
C ALA A 33 8.01 7.02 -6.18
N GLY A 34 7.79 6.44 -7.35
CA GLY A 34 8.30 6.94 -8.63
C GLY A 34 7.76 8.34 -8.95
N SER A 35 6.47 8.61 -8.74
CA SER A 35 5.89 9.94 -8.95
C SER A 35 6.52 11.01 -8.05
N LYS A 36 6.85 10.65 -6.79
CA LYS A 36 7.51 11.56 -5.83
C LYS A 36 8.98 11.79 -6.14
N LEU A 37 9.68 10.77 -6.65
CA LEU A 37 11.10 10.90 -7.00
C LEU A 37 11.30 11.56 -8.37
N TYR A 38 10.32 11.45 -9.27
CA TYR A 38 10.35 12.08 -10.58
C TYR A 38 10.38 13.61 -10.46
N ASP A 39 9.58 14.18 -9.57
CA ASP A 39 9.59 15.61 -9.24
C ASP A 39 9.72 15.82 -7.73
N PHE A 40 10.93 15.53 -7.23
CA PHE A 40 11.23 15.55 -5.81
C PHE A 40 11.12 16.94 -5.19
N ASP A 41 11.48 17.99 -5.92
CA ASP A 41 11.41 19.36 -5.43
C ASP A 41 9.95 19.79 -5.21
N THR A 42 9.06 19.46 -6.15
CA THR A 42 7.62 19.68 -5.98
C THR A 42 7.08 18.88 -4.81
N PHE A 43 7.36 17.58 -4.73
CA PHE A 43 6.91 16.74 -3.61
C PHE A 43 7.40 17.28 -2.24
N LYS A 44 8.64 17.78 -2.18
CA LYS A 44 9.19 18.39 -0.99
C LYS A 44 8.44 19.66 -0.59
N GLN A 45 8.12 20.53 -1.55
CA GLN A 45 7.31 21.73 -1.28
C GLN A 45 5.88 21.38 -0.83
N GLU A 46 5.25 20.39 -1.45
CA GLU A 46 3.94 19.88 -1.03
C GLU A 46 3.97 19.35 0.40
N MET A 47 5.06 18.68 0.79
CA MET A 47 5.31 18.20 2.15
C MET A 47 5.50 19.31 3.18
N HIS A 48 6.16 20.40 2.80
CA HIS A 48 6.27 21.60 3.65
C HIS A 48 4.94 22.35 3.77
N SER A 49 3.99 22.10 2.88
CA SER A 49 2.64 22.67 2.90
C SER A 49 1.64 21.83 3.72
N GLN A 50 2.12 20.77 4.38
CA GLN A 50 1.32 19.97 5.31
C GLN A 50 1.37 20.55 6.72
N VAL A 51 0.60 19.96 7.64
CA VAL A 51 0.49 20.38 9.04
C VAL A 51 1.75 20.11 9.89
N PHE A 52 2.80 19.55 9.30
CA PHE A 52 4.01 19.13 10.00
C PHE A 52 5.02 20.29 10.15
N PRO A 53 5.80 20.32 11.25
CA PRO A 53 6.95 21.22 11.37
C PRO A 53 7.98 20.98 10.26
N ASN A 54 8.68 22.03 9.83
CA ASN A 54 9.66 21.97 8.74
C ASN A 54 10.69 20.84 8.85
N GLY A 55 11.20 20.56 10.05
CA GLY A 55 12.14 19.45 10.27
C GLY A 55 11.52 18.07 10.00
N ILE A 56 10.26 17.89 10.38
CA ILE A 56 9.49 16.66 10.13
C ILE A 56 9.12 16.54 8.65
N SER A 57 8.66 17.64 8.02
CA SER A 57 8.37 17.64 6.58
C SER A 57 9.59 17.23 5.77
N ASN A 58 10.78 17.79 6.05
CA ASN A 58 12.00 17.42 5.35
C ASN A 58 12.38 15.94 5.57
N LEU A 59 12.23 15.41 6.80
CA LEU A 59 12.44 13.99 7.06
C LEU A 59 11.47 13.11 6.27
N LEU A 60 10.18 13.45 6.29
CA LEU A 60 9.13 12.70 5.60
C LEU A 60 9.28 12.73 4.07
N SER A 61 9.79 13.82 3.50
CA SER A 61 10.09 13.90 2.06
C SER A 61 11.06 12.81 1.61
N TYR A 62 12.04 12.43 2.43
CA TYR A 62 12.93 11.30 2.09
C TYR A 62 12.39 9.96 2.57
N ALA A 63 11.82 9.94 3.79
CA ALA A 63 11.40 8.71 4.43
C ALA A 63 10.25 8.03 3.65
N ILE A 64 9.25 8.79 3.19
CA ILE A 64 8.09 8.19 2.53
C ILE A 64 8.48 7.43 1.26
N PRO A 65 9.13 8.04 0.24
CA PRO A 65 9.56 7.30 -0.95
C PRO A 65 10.47 6.11 -0.63
N ALA A 66 11.35 6.24 0.38
CA ALA A 66 12.21 5.15 0.82
C ALA A 66 11.41 3.96 1.41
N PHE A 67 10.43 4.24 2.28
CA PHE A 67 9.54 3.22 2.84
C PHE A 67 8.70 2.55 1.74
N GLU A 68 8.19 3.31 0.77
CA GLU A 68 7.42 2.78 -0.35
C GLU A 68 8.24 1.80 -1.20
N ILE A 69 9.48 2.16 -1.57
CA ILE A 69 10.41 1.27 -2.30
C ILE A 69 10.76 0.04 -1.47
N MET A 70 11.04 0.21 -0.18
CA MET A 70 11.34 -0.89 0.72
C MET A 70 10.17 -1.89 0.78
N ILE A 71 8.93 -1.41 0.92
CA ILE A 71 7.74 -2.26 0.93
C ILE A 71 7.59 -3.00 -0.40
N ALA A 72 7.80 -2.34 -1.54
CA ALA A 72 7.79 -3.00 -2.84
C ALA A 72 8.82 -4.14 -2.89
N GLY A 73 10.06 -3.91 -2.42
CA GLY A 73 11.10 -4.92 -2.32
C GLY A 73 10.71 -6.12 -1.44
N LEU A 74 10.09 -5.87 -0.28
CA LEU A 74 9.62 -6.92 0.63
C LEU A 74 8.54 -7.81 0.03
N LEU A 75 7.73 -7.29 -0.90
CA LEU A 75 6.67 -8.06 -1.56
C LEU A 75 7.20 -8.99 -2.66
N VAL A 76 8.39 -8.74 -3.20
CA VAL A 76 9.02 -9.58 -4.23
C VAL A 76 9.34 -10.96 -3.68
N TYR A 77 10.02 -11.03 -2.54
CA TYR A 77 10.51 -12.28 -1.96
C TYR A 77 9.44 -13.03 -1.15
N SER A 78 9.31 -14.34 -1.39
CA SER A 78 8.30 -15.19 -0.76
C SER A 78 8.37 -15.21 0.77
N THR A 79 9.57 -15.07 1.34
CA THR A 79 9.85 -15.08 2.78
C THR A 79 9.42 -13.79 3.48
N THR A 80 9.48 -12.64 2.79
CA THR A 80 9.19 -11.31 3.35
C THR A 80 7.80 -10.78 3.02
N ARG A 81 7.04 -11.46 2.15
CA ARG A 81 5.68 -11.03 1.73
C ARG A 81 4.72 -10.72 2.87
N LEU A 82 4.77 -11.49 3.96
CA LEU A 82 3.90 -11.19 5.10
C LEU A 82 4.25 -9.82 5.70
N LEU A 83 5.54 -9.55 5.91
CA LEU A 83 6.01 -8.26 6.42
C LEU A 83 5.67 -7.13 5.44
N GLY A 84 5.90 -7.33 4.14
CA GLY A 84 5.53 -6.35 3.10
C GLY A 84 4.03 -6.03 3.09
N MET A 85 3.16 -7.04 3.21
CA MET A 85 1.71 -6.82 3.30
C MET A 85 1.30 -6.14 4.61
N THR A 86 1.92 -6.50 5.74
CA THR A 86 1.67 -5.83 7.02
C THR A 86 2.04 -4.35 6.95
N LEU A 87 3.23 -4.03 6.45
CA LEU A 87 3.68 -2.64 6.29
C LEU A 87 2.82 -1.88 5.29
N SER A 88 2.39 -2.53 4.19
CA SER A 88 1.45 -1.92 3.23
C SER A 88 0.14 -1.51 3.90
N PHE A 89 -0.44 -2.41 4.70
CA PHE A 89 -1.67 -2.14 5.44
C PHE A 89 -1.49 -1.01 6.45
N LEU A 90 -0.43 -1.05 7.26
CA LEU A 90 -0.17 -0.02 8.27
C LEU A 90 0.08 1.35 7.66
N LEU A 91 0.88 1.42 6.60
CA LEU A 91 1.19 2.68 5.92
C LEU A 91 -0.07 3.29 5.29
N MET A 92 -0.88 2.48 4.60
CA MET A 92 -2.15 2.94 4.04
C MET A 92 -3.17 3.32 5.12
N LEU A 93 -3.19 2.62 6.25
CA LEU A 93 -4.05 2.98 7.38
C LEU A 93 -3.65 4.35 7.96
N MET A 94 -2.35 4.61 8.13
CA MET A 94 -1.84 5.90 8.59
C MET A 94 -2.19 7.03 7.61
N PHE A 95 -2.00 6.83 6.30
CA PHE A 95 -2.42 7.80 5.29
C PHE A 95 -3.94 8.04 5.31
N THR A 96 -4.74 6.98 5.45
CA THR A 96 -6.20 7.10 5.54
C THR A 96 -6.63 7.89 6.77
N ALA A 97 -6.03 7.60 7.93
CA ALA A 97 -6.29 8.31 9.16
C ALA A 97 -5.92 9.80 9.04
N TYR A 98 -4.77 10.11 8.45
CA TYR A 98 -4.32 11.48 8.20
C TYR A 98 -5.35 12.27 7.36
N VAL A 99 -5.78 11.70 6.24
CA VAL A 99 -6.78 12.29 5.33
C VAL A 99 -8.16 12.40 6.01
N GLY A 100 -8.56 11.39 6.79
CA GLY A 100 -9.81 11.41 7.54
C GLY A 100 -9.84 12.51 8.60
N LEU A 101 -8.74 12.72 9.32
CA LEU A 101 -8.61 13.83 10.27
C LEU A 101 -8.68 15.20 9.57
N ALA A 102 -8.14 15.32 8.35
CA ALA A 102 -8.28 16.54 7.55
C ALA A 102 -9.75 16.82 7.18
N LEU A 103 -10.50 15.77 6.81
CA LEU A 103 -11.93 15.88 6.49
C LEU A 103 -12.81 16.22 7.69
N LEU A 104 -12.38 15.85 8.90
CA LEU A 104 -13.06 16.17 10.16
C LEU A 104 -12.70 17.56 10.71
N ASP A 105 -11.94 18.36 9.95
CA ASP A 105 -11.45 19.68 10.35
C ASP A 105 -10.68 19.66 11.69
N ALA A 106 -9.96 18.56 11.95
CA ALA A 106 -9.23 18.36 13.20
C ALA A 106 -7.90 19.15 13.26
N TYR A 107 -7.48 19.76 12.16
CA TYR A 107 -6.24 20.53 12.06
C TYR A 107 -6.50 22.04 12.16
N ARG A 108 -5.51 22.78 12.68
CA ARG A 108 -5.63 24.25 12.85
C ARG A 108 -5.74 25.04 11.55
N PHE A 109 -5.29 24.46 10.44
CA PHE A 109 -5.38 25.02 9.10
C PHE A 109 -5.53 23.88 8.09
N MET A 110 -6.23 24.13 6.98
CA MET A 110 -6.50 23.11 5.96
C MET A 110 -5.21 22.79 5.18
N PRO A 111 -4.70 21.54 5.21
CA PRO A 111 -3.51 21.17 4.44
C PRO A 111 -3.76 21.17 2.93
N CYS A 112 -2.69 21.30 2.14
CA CYS A 112 -2.71 21.14 0.68
C CYS A 112 -3.12 19.69 0.31
N ASN A 113 -4.12 19.49 -0.56
CA ASN A 113 -4.53 18.15 -1.06
C ASN A 113 -3.53 17.53 -2.07
N CYS A 114 -2.32 18.05 -2.10
CA CYS A 114 -1.39 17.95 -3.22
C CYS A 114 -0.67 16.59 -3.23
N ILE A 115 -0.55 15.96 -2.06
CA ILE A 115 0.16 14.67 -1.84
C ILE A 115 -0.72 13.44 -2.11
N GLY A 116 -2.00 13.63 -2.46
CA GLY A 116 -2.89 12.50 -2.77
C GLY A 116 -2.44 11.71 -4.00
N LEU A 117 -2.74 10.41 -4.07
CA LEU A 117 -2.40 9.58 -5.24
C LEU A 117 -3.06 10.08 -6.53
N LEU A 118 -4.22 10.74 -6.42
CA LEU A 118 -4.93 11.36 -7.54
C LEU A 118 -4.45 12.79 -7.83
N GLY A 119 -3.45 13.27 -7.09
CA GLY A 119 -2.85 14.59 -7.21
C GLY A 119 -3.75 15.74 -6.75
N GLN A 120 -3.22 16.96 -6.92
CA GLN A 120 -3.84 18.23 -6.51
C GLN A 120 -5.24 18.51 -7.09
N HIS A 121 -5.63 17.85 -8.18
CA HIS A 121 -6.92 18.07 -8.86
C HIS A 121 -8.07 17.23 -8.30
N ALA A 122 -7.77 16.22 -7.47
CA ALA A 122 -8.80 15.46 -6.78
C ALA A 122 -9.31 16.21 -5.55
N SER A 123 -10.48 15.83 -5.03
CA SER A 123 -10.95 16.31 -3.72
C SER A 123 -10.37 15.45 -2.59
N TRP A 124 -10.31 16.00 -1.38
CA TRP A 124 -9.93 15.25 -0.18
C TRP A 124 -10.79 14.01 0.01
N GLY A 125 -12.11 14.11 -0.27
CA GLY A 125 -13.04 12.99 -0.23
C GLY A 125 -12.70 11.88 -1.24
N ALA A 126 -12.29 12.24 -2.45
CA ALA A 126 -11.90 11.25 -3.46
C ALA A 126 -10.63 10.49 -3.03
N ASN A 127 -9.60 11.20 -2.55
CA ASN A 127 -8.39 10.57 -2.01
C ASN A 127 -8.71 9.67 -0.79
N PHE A 128 -9.62 10.10 0.09
CA PHE A 128 -10.05 9.31 1.23
C PHE A 128 -10.72 8.00 0.83
N ILE A 129 -11.68 8.05 -0.11
CA ILE A 129 -12.38 6.86 -0.61
C ILE A 129 -11.39 5.89 -1.26
N LEU A 130 -10.45 6.40 -2.07
CA LEU A 130 -9.41 5.58 -2.68
C LEU A 130 -8.52 4.92 -1.63
N ASN A 131 -8.05 5.69 -0.64
CA ASN A 131 -7.23 5.17 0.44
C ASN A 131 -7.97 4.09 1.25
N LEU A 132 -9.25 4.32 1.56
CA LEU A 132 -10.08 3.34 2.27
C LEU A 132 -10.23 2.05 1.46
N PHE A 133 -10.48 2.16 0.15
CA PHE A 133 -10.52 1.00 -0.74
C PHE A 133 -9.20 0.22 -0.69
N ILE A 134 -8.06 0.90 -0.82
CA ILE A 134 -6.74 0.25 -0.77
C ILE A 134 -6.48 -0.38 0.60
N VAL A 135 -6.87 0.26 1.72
CA VAL A 135 -6.77 -0.33 3.07
C VAL A 135 -7.55 -1.64 3.17
N ILE A 136 -8.77 -1.69 2.65
CA ILE A 136 -9.60 -2.90 2.64
C ILE A 136 -8.90 -4.01 1.82
N VAL A 137 -8.42 -3.68 0.63
CA VAL A 137 -7.71 -4.65 -0.22
C VAL A 137 -6.41 -5.12 0.46
N ALA A 138 -5.68 -4.23 1.13
CA ALA A 138 -4.47 -4.56 1.89
C ALA A 138 -4.77 -5.50 3.06
N ALA A 139 -5.87 -5.25 3.79
CA ALA A 139 -6.32 -6.10 4.90
C ALA A 139 -6.67 -7.52 4.40
N ILE A 140 -7.42 -7.62 3.30
CA ILE A 140 -7.74 -8.90 2.66
C ILE A 140 -6.45 -9.62 2.24
N GLY A 141 -5.53 -8.91 1.59
CA GLY A 141 -4.25 -9.46 1.17
C GLY A 141 -3.41 -9.96 2.34
N LEU A 142 -3.37 -9.22 3.45
CA LEU A 142 -2.67 -9.60 4.67
C LEU A 142 -3.26 -10.89 5.28
N ILE A 143 -4.58 -10.96 5.45
CA ILE A 143 -5.26 -12.15 5.99
C ILE A 143 -5.00 -13.38 5.09
N LEU A 144 -5.12 -13.20 3.77
CA LEU A 144 -4.87 -14.29 2.82
C LEU A 144 -3.40 -14.71 2.83
N THR A 145 -2.46 -13.79 2.99
CA THR A 145 -1.02 -14.08 3.10
C THR A 145 -0.71 -14.87 4.36
N PHE A 146 -1.25 -14.44 5.51
CA PHE A 146 -1.09 -15.12 6.79
C PHE A 146 -1.59 -16.57 6.73
N LYS A 147 -2.83 -16.77 6.27
CA LYS A 147 -3.42 -18.11 6.12
C LYS A 147 -2.68 -18.97 5.08
N HIS A 148 -1.88 -18.38 4.20
CA HIS A 148 -1.09 -19.12 3.21
C HIS A 148 0.22 -19.59 3.80
N ARG A 149 0.88 -18.73 4.59
CA ARG A 149 2.09 -19.06 5.34
C ARG A 149 1.86 -20.20 6.32
N GLU A 150 0.80 -20.14 7.13
CA GLU A 150 0.51 -21.19 8.13
C GLU A 150 0.27 -22.57 7.50
N ARG A 151 -0.45 -22.62 6.37
CA ARG A 151 -0.65 -23.89 5.64
C ARG A 151 0.61 -24.42 4.97
N ARG A 152 1.56 -23.57 4.60
CA ARG A 152 2.87 -24.04 4.09
C ARG A 152 3.64 -24.69 5.23
N LYS A 153 3.75 -24.02 6.38
CA LYS A 153 4.39 -24.58 7.58
C LYS A 153 3.80 -25.92 8.00
N GLU A 154 2.47 -26.04 8.01
CA GLU A 154 1.79 -27.29 8.37
C GLU A 154 2.14 -28.44 7.40
N LYS A 155 2.24 -28.15 6.09
CA LYS A 155 2.69 -29.14 5.11
C LYS A 155 4.15 -29.53 5.31
N ASP A 156 5.02 -28.56 5.59
CA ASP A 156 6.45 -28.80 5.79
C ASP A 156 6.73 -29.64 7.06
N MET A 157 5.82 -29.60 8.05
CA MET A 157 5.89 -30.42 9.28
C MET A 157 5.33 -31.85 9.10
N ASN A 158 4.47 -32.07 8.10
CA ASN A 158 3.83 -33.35 7.82
C ASN A 158 4.58 -34.19 6.76
N VAL A 159 5.75 -33.71 6.31
CA VAL A 159 6.67 -34.38 5.37
C VAL A 159 7.89 -34.84 6.14
#